data_AF-A0A9D2CAU8-F1
#
_entry.id   AF-A0A9D2CAU8-F1
#
_cell.length_a   1.000
_cell.length_b   1.000
_cell.length_c   1.000
_cell.angle_alpha   90.00
_cell.angle_beta   90.00
_cell.angle_gamma   90.00
#
_symmetry.space_group_name_H-M   'P 1'
#
loop_
_entity.id
_entity.type
_entity.pdbx_description
1 polymer ?
#
loop_
_entity_poly.entity_id
_entity_poly.type
_entity_poly.pdbx_seq_one_letter_code
_entity_poly.pdbx_strand_id
1 'polypeptide(L)'
;MFTARKRPEPNFETNRTTRTLRLVTWALVPLHLVIMLPGVLTATEDVPVHWGIDGTVTRYGAPWELLIVSGVFGVLVVGILLVSHKPQWFNYMTVVTKTNAQEIYRE
;
A
#
# COMPACT_ATOMS: atom_id res chain seq x y z
N MET A 1 32.50 -7.43 -7.09
CA MET A 1 31.57 -6.51 -7.79
C MET A 1 30.40 -7.34 -8.29
N PHE A 2 29.27 -7.37 -7.57
CA PHE A 2 28.08 -8.13 -7.99
C PHE A 2 27.30 -7.30 -9.01
N THR A 3 27.46 -7.57 -10.29
CA THR A 3 26.51 -7.06 -11.30
C THR A 3 25.20 -7.80 -11.10
N ALA A 4 24.21 -7.14 -10.49
CA ALA A 4 22.86 -7.69 -10.37
C ALA A 4 22.38 -8.08 -11.78
N ARG A 5 22.16 -9.38 -12.01
CA ARG A 5 21.69 -9.88 -13.31
C ARG A 5 20.33 -9.25 -13.58
N LYS A 6 20.24 -8.37 -14.57
CA LYS A 6 18.99 -7.67 -14.91
C LYS A 6 17.92 -8.71 -15.25
N ARG A 7 16.85 -8.76 -14.44
CA ARG A 7 15.73 -9.68 -14.66
C ARG A 7 14.97 -9.28 -15.94
N PRO A 8 14.32 -10.24 -16.63
CA PRO A 8 13.49 -9.93 -17.81
C PRO A 8 12.42 -8.90 -17.46
N GLU A 9 12.12 -8.01 -18.41
CA GLU A 9 11.00 -7.08 -18.28
C GLU A 9 9.67 -7.81 -18.56
N PRO A 10 8.56 -7.45 -17.89
CA PRO A 10 7.23 -7.95 -18.21
C PRO A 10 6.82 -7.63 -19.65
N ASN A 11 6.23 -8.59 -20.37
CA ASN A 11 5.72 -8.38 -21.72
C ASN A 11 4.29 -8.90 -21.92
N PHE A 12 3.53 -9.03 -20.82
CA PHE A 12 2.13 -9.41 -20.83
C PHE A 12 1.23 -8.20 -20.52
N GLU A 13 -0.02 -8.29 -20.94
CA GLU A 13 -1.06 -7.34 -20.57
C GLU A 13 -1.65 -7.70 -19.20
N THR A 14 -1.71 -6.72 -18.30
CA THR A 14 -2.37 -6.83 -17.00
C THR A 14 -3.86 -7.14 -17.19
N ASN A 15 -4.36 -8.15 -16.48
CA ASN A 15 -5.78 -8.50 -16.50
C ASN A 15 -6.65 -7.29 -16.09
N ARG A 16 -7.84 -7.19 -16.69
CA ARG A 16 -8.86 -6.19 -16.35
C ARG A 16 -9.17 -6.17 -14.86
N THR A 17 -9.21 -7.33 -14.20
CA THR A 17 -9.45 -7.41 -12.75
C THR A 17 -8.37 -6.67 -11.97
N THR A 18 -7.10 -6.96 -12.21
CA THR A 18 -6.00 -6.32 -11.49
C THR A 18 -5.87 -4.84 -11.84
N ARG A 19 -6.09 -4.46 -13.10
CA ARG A 19 -6.18 -3.06 -13.51
C ARG A 19 -7.28 -2.31 -12.76
N THR A 20 -8.43 -2.93 -12.58
CA THR A 20 -9.57 -2.36 -11.84
C THR A 20 -9.24 -2.24 -10.35
N LEU A 21 -8.63 -3.26 -9.75
CA LEU A 21 -8.17 -3.20 -8.35
C LEU A 21 -7.19 -2.04 -8.14
N ARG A 22 -6.19 -1.88 -9.02
CA ARG A 22 -5.23 -0.77 -8.96
C ARG A 22 -5.91 0.60 -9.06
N LEU A 23 -6.89 0.74 -9.97
CA LEU A 23 -7.68 1.98 -10.10
C LEU A 23 -8.48 2.27 -8.82
N VAL A 24 -9.16 1.26 -8.28
CA VAL A 24 -9.93 1.37 -7.04
C VAL A 24 -9.01 1.75 -5.88
N THR A 25 -7.84 1.11 -5.74
CA THR A 25 -6.86 1.46 -4.72
C THR A 25 -6.39 2.91 -4.87
N TRP A 26 -6.11 3.37 -6.09
CA TRP A 26 -5.77 4.78 -6.36
C TRP A 26 -6.88 5.75 -5.93
N ALA A 27 -8.15 5.37 -6.04
CA ALA A 27 -9.28 6.19 -5.61
C ALA A 27 -9.51 6.14 -4.09
N LEU A 28 -9.32 4.97 -3.47
CA LEU A 28 -9.58 4.77 -2.04
C LEU A 28 -8.58 5.50 -1.13
N VAL A 29 -7.30 5.60 -1.53
CA VAL A 29 -6.29 6.32 -0.74
C VAL A 29 -6.63 7.81 -0.53
N PRO A 30 -6.90 8.62 -1.57
CA PRO A 30 -7.30 10.01 -1.36
C PRO A 30 -8.69 10.11 -0.73
N LEU A 31 -9.62 9.19 -1.04
CA LEU A 31 -10.94 9.17 -0.41
C LEU A 31 -10.84 8.99 1.11
N HIS A 32 -9.97 8.09 1.60
CA HIS A 32 -9.68 7.91 3.02
C HIS A 32 -9.24 9.22 3.67
N LEU A 33 -8.29 9.93 3.05
CA LEU A 33 -7.81 11.22 3.56
C LEU A 33 -8.91 12.29 3.57
N VAL A 34 -9.73 12.36 2.51
CA VAL A 34 -10.84 13.32 2.42
C VAL A 34 -11.88 13.08 3.51
N ILE A 35 -12.20 11.83 3.82
CA ILE A 35 -13.17 11.49 4.88
C ILE A 35 -12.61 11.82 6.26
N MET A 36 -11.32 11.55 6.46
CA MET A 36 -10.68 11.63 7.77
C MET A 36 -10.26 13.06 8.17
N LEU A 37 -9.82 13.87 7.19
CA LEU A 37 -9.25 15.20 7.43
C LEU A 37 -10.20 16.17 8.17
N PRO A 38 -11.52 16.27 7.85
CA PRO A 38 -12.41 17.17 8.58
C PRO A 38 -12.46 16.88 10.07
N GLY A 39 -12.53 15.61 10.47
CA GLY A 39 -12.57 15.22 11.88
C GLY A 39 -11.30 15.58 12.63
N VAL A 40 -10.13 15.48 11.99
CA VAL A 40 -8.86 15.91 12.58
C VAL A 40 -8.81 17.44 12.75
N LEU A 41 -9.31 18.18 11.77
CA LEU A 41 -9.24 19.65 11.79
C LEU A 41 -10.24 20.30 12.75
N THR A 42 -11.37 19.65 13.04
CA THR A 42 -12.42 20.20 13.90
C THR A 42 -12.37 19.70 15.34
N ALA A 43 -11.64 18.62 15.61
CA ALA A 43 -11.51 18.08 16.96
C ALA A 43 -10.72 19.04 17.87
N THR A 44 -11.35 19.46 18.97
CA THR A 44 -10.75 20.35 19.98
C THR A 44 -10.27 19.60 21.23
N GLU A 45 -10.64 18.33 21.36
CA GLU A 45 -10.34 17.47 22.50
C GLU A 45 -9.48 16.27 22.07
N ASP A 46 -8.84 15.63 23.05
CA ASP A 46 -8.07 14.41 22.80
C ASP A 46 -9.00 13.28 22.32
N VAL A 47 -8.53 12.53 21.33
CA VAL A 47 -9.27 11.43 20.70
C VAL A 47 -8.65 10.07 21.07
N PRO A 48 -9.44 8.99 21.13
CA PRO A 48 -8.90 7.64 21.23
C PRO A 48 -7.93 7.33 20.08
N VAL A 49 -6.72 6.89 20.41
CA VAL A 49 -5.64 6.59 19.46
C VAL A 49 -5.06 5.19 19.64
N HIS A 50 -5.45 4.48 20.69
CA HIS A 50 -5.08 3.09 20.91
C HIS A 50 -6.16 2.36 21.71
N TRP A 51 -6.48 1.14 21.28
CA TRP A 51 -7.49 0.28 21.89
C TRP A 51 -6.85 -1.02 22.39
N GLY A 52 -7.30 -1.46 23.56
CA GLY A 52 -6.98 -2.79 24.10
C GLY A 52 -7.71 -3.90 23.33
N ILE A 53 -7.32 -5.14 23.59
CA ILE A 53 -7.92 -6.34 22.97
C ILE A 53 -9.41 -6.48 23.33
N ASP A 54 -9.79 -5.99 24.50
CA ASP A 54 -11.17 -5.93 24.99
C ASP A 54 -11.99 -4.77 24.39
N GLY A 55 -11.39 -3.97 23.51
CA GLY A 55 -12.00 -2.80 22.88
C GLY A 55 -11.99 -1.54 23.75
N THR A 56 -11.42 -1.57 24.96
CA THR A 56 -11.31 -0.38 25.81
C THR A 56 -10.25 0.58 25.27
N VAL A 57 -10.47 1.89 25.44
CA VAL A 57 -9.47 2.89 25.05
C VAL A 57 -8.34 2.87 26.09
N THR A 58 -7.13 2.59 25.64
CA THR A 58 -5.93 2.54 26.50
C THR A 58 -5.04 3.77 26.33
N ARG A 59 -5.25 4.57 25.27
CA ARG A 59 -4.58 5.87 25.08
C ARG A 59 -5.48 6.85 24.32
N TYR A 60 -5.55 8.07 24.86
CA TYR A 60 -6.04 9.26 24.17
C TYR A 60 -4.84 10.09 23.70
N GLY A 61 -5.00 10.81 22.59
CA GLY A 61 -3.95 11.62 22.01
C GLY A 61 -4.50 12.73 21.13
N ALA A 62 -3.62 13.58 20.63
CA ALA A 62 -4.03 14.74 19.87
C ALA A 62 -4.59 14.31 18.49
N PRO A 63 -5.64 14.97 17.95
CA PRO A 63 -6.27 14.58 16.69
C PRO A 63 -5.30 14.46 15.50
N TRP A 64 -4.26 15.28 15.48
CA TRP A 64 -3.25 15.27 14.40
C TRP A 64 -2.43 13.97 14.37
N GLU A 65 -2.32 13.22 15.47
CA GLU A 65 -1.62 11.93 15.50
C GLU A 65 -2.24 10.92 14.52
N LEU A 66 -3.55 11.02 14.28
CA LEU A 66 -4.25 10.18 13.32
C LEU A 66 -3.73 10.41 11.88
N LEU A 67 -3.22 11.61 11.56
CA LEU A 67 -2.61 11.91 10.26
C LEU A 67 -1.30 11.18 10.07
N ILE A 68 -0.54 10.92 11.13
CA ILE A 68 0.69 10.12 11.04
C ILE A 68 0.33 8.70 10.63
N VAL A 69 -0.61 8.06 11.33
CA VAL A 69 -1.03 6.68 11.03
C VAL A 69 -1.61 6.59 9.62
N SER A 70 -2.49 7.53 9.25
CA SER A 70 -3.06 7.59 7.90
C SER A 70 -2.01 7.87 6.83
N GLY A 71 -1.03 8.72 7.12
CA GLY A 71 0.07 9.03 6.22
C GLY A 71 0.99 7.83 5.98
N VAL A 72 1.38 7.13 7.04
CA VAL A 72 2.16 5.87 6.94
C VAL A 72 1.39 4.84 6.14
N PHE A 73 0.10 4.63 6.45
CA PHE A 73 -0.76 3.74 5.67
C PHE A 73 -0.81 4.13 4.19
N GLY A 74 -1.05 5.41 3.88
CA GLY A 74 -1.08 5.91 2.51
C GLY A 74 0.23 5.69 1.76
N VAL A 75 1.37 5.97 2.39
CA VAL A 75 2.71 5.72 1.83
C VAL A 75 2.92 4.23 1.55
N LEU A 76 2.54 3.35 2.47
CA LEU A 76 2.65 1.91 2.29
C LEU A 76 1.78 1.42 1.12
N VAL A 77 0.51 1.83 1.07
CA VAL A 77 -0.41 1.43 0.00
C VAL A 77 0.06 1.93 -1.36
N VAL A 78 0.43 3.21 -1.46
CA VAL A 78 0.97 3.80 -2.70
C VAL A 78 2.27 3.11 -3.09
N GLY A 79 3.17 2.84 -2.13
CA GLY A 79 4.40 2.11 -2.36
C GLY A 79 4.14 0.72 -2.95
N ILE A 80 3.26 -0.06 -2.34
CA ILE A 80 2.86 -1.39 -2.84
C ILE A 80 2.27 -1.27 -4.26
N LEU A 81 1.40 -0.29 -4.49
CA LEU A 81 0.76 -0.05 -5.78
C LEU A 81 1.76 0.34 -6.88
N LEU A 82 2.80 1.11 -6.55
CA LEU A 82 3.87 1.44 -7.49
C LEU A 82 4.70 0.20 -7.83
N VAL A 83 5.10 -0.57 -6.80
CA VAL A 83 5.90 -1.80 -7.03
C VAL A 83 5.07 -2.89 -7.73
N SER A 84 3.75 -2.92 -7.59
CA SER A 84 2.89 -3.86 -8.33
C SER A 84 2.94 -3.68 -9.84
N HIS A 85 3.36 -2.50 -10.34
CA HIS A 85 3.61 -2.29 -11.77
C HIS A 85 4.98 -2.82 -12.24
N LYS A 86 5.82 -3.27 -11.31
CA LYS A 86 7.19 -3.73 -11.53
C LYS A 86 7.40 -5.11 -10.88
N PRO A 87 6.72 -6.18 -11.34
CA PRO A 87 6.84 -7.52 -10.75
C PRO A 87 8.29 -8.04 -10.72
N GLN A 88 9.15 -7.59 -11.65
CA GLN A 88 10.58 -7.89 -11.63
C GLN A 88 11.33 -7.42 -10.37
N TRP A 89 10.77 -6.49 -9.59
CA TRP A 89 11.32 -6.02 -8.31
C TRP A 89 10.90 -6.88 -7.11
N PHE A 90 9.91 -7.76 -7.26
CA PHE A 90 9.43 -8.59 -6.15
C PHE A 90 10.41 -9.71 -5.78
N ASN A 91 10.27 -10.16 -4.54
CA ASN A 91 10.90 -11.39 -4.08
C ASN A 91 10.01 -12.58 -4.44
N TYR A 92 10.59 -13.58 -5.11
CA TYR A 92 9.91 -14.83 -5.47
C TYR A 92 10.61 -16.00 -4.78
N MET A 93 9.85 -17.02 -4.39
CA MET A 93 10.38 -18.24 -3.78
C MET A 93 11.13 -19.15 -4.77
N THR A 94 11.15 -18.77 -6.06
CA THR A 94 11.86 -19.50 -7.12
C THR A 94 12.76 -18.55 -7.91
N VAL A 95 13.80 -19.11 -8.54
CA VAL A 95 14.72 -18.35 -9.37
C VAL A 95 14.00 -17.89 -10.64
N VAL A 96 13.97 -16.57 -10.83
CA VAL A 96 13.43 -15.96 -12.05
C VAL A 96 14.47 -16.06 -13.16
N THR A 97 14.08 -16.73 -14.24
CA THR A 97 14.87 -16.98 -15.45
C THR A 97 14.17 -16.40 -16.67
N LYS A 98 14.84 -16.39 -17.83
CA LYS A 98 14.23 -15.91 -19.08
C LYS A 98 13.01 -16.74 -19.52
N THR A 99 12.96 -18.03 -19.16
CA THR A 99 11.92 -18.96 -19.62
C THR A 99 10.67 -18.94 -18.73
N ASN A 100 10.81 -18.70 -17.42
CA ASN A 100 9.69 -18.70 -16.47
C ASN A 100 9.24 -17.30 -16.00
N ALA A 101 9.97 -16.23 -16.32
CA ALA A 101 9.68 -14.89 -15.81
C ALA A 101 8.24 -14.43 -16.10
N GLN A 102 7.76 -14.61 -17.32
CA GLN A 102 6.43 -14.11 -17.70
C GLN A 102 5.30 -14.88 -17.04
N GLU A 103 5.50 -16.17 -16.73
CA GLU A 103 4.55 -16.98 -16.00
C GLU A 103 4.53 -16.57 -14.52
N ILE A 104 5.70 -16.36 -13.92
CA ILE A 104 5.85 -15.94 -12.51
C ILE A 104 5.32 -14.51 -12.27
N TYR A 105 5.55 -13.61 -13.23
CA TYR A 105 5.11 -12.21 -13.11
C TYR A 105 3.62 -12.03 -13.35
N ARG A 106 2.99 -12.98 -14.05
CA ARG A 106 1.58 -12.91 -14.36
C ARG A 106 0.78 -13.05 -13.07
N GLU A 107 -0.03 -12.04 -12.84
CA GLU A 107 -0.98 -11.90 -11.74
C GLU A 107 -2.23 -12.77 -11.90
#